data_AF-A0A2V5XTA8-F1
#
_entry.id   AF-A0A2V5XTA8-F1
#
_cell.length_a   1.000
_cell.length_b   1.000
_cell.length_c   1.000
_cell.angle_alpha   90.00
_cell.angle_beta   90.00
_cell.angle_gamma   90.00
#
_symmetry.space_group_name_H-M   'P 1'
#
loop_
_entity.id
_entity.type
_entity.pdbx_description
1 polymer ?
#
loop_
_entity_poly.entity_id
_entity_poly.type
_entity_poly.pdbx_seq_one_letter_code
_entity_poly.pdbx_strand_id
1 'polypeptide(L)'
;MIETFFAAVAGTSIAGAIVAFLAKAWIETRLKESIRHEYDQKLEEFKHDLQARHLEKQKVELVSGLIAEWMANPAGEIFSKEYRTRLNRLSFQASVWLPSELAIELSKRLQNKPDAKTSWELILFARRLLTGDSSLGVEHVTFWGLEFEKPHPPAVPIQAPPGNPKPLE
;
A
#
# COMPACT_ATOMS: atom_id res chain seq x y z
N MET A 1 -45.35 47.15 51.25
CA MET A 1 -46.15 46.36 50.27
C MET A 1 -45.62 46.49 48.84
N ILE A 2 -45.22 47.69 48.39
CA ILE A 2 -44.58 47.91 47.06
C ILE A 2 -43.16 47.32 46.96
N GLU A 3 -42.32 47.44 47.99
CA GLU A 3 -40.94 46.91 47.98
C GLU A 3 -40.89 45.38 47.92
N THR A 4 -41.80 44.70 48.62
CA THR A 4 -41.94 43.24 48.58
C THR A 4 -42.41 42.73 47.21
N PHE A 5 -43.17 43.54 46.47
CA PHE A 5 -43.61 43.21 45.12
C PHE A 5 -42.46 43.34 44.11
N PHE A 6 -41.67 44.41 44.17
CA PHE A 6 -40.48 44.56 43.32
C PHE A 6 -39.41 43.50 43.60
N ALA A 7 -39.19 43.14 44.87
CA ALA A 7 -38.29 42.05 45.24
C ALA A 7 -38.77 40.68 44.72
N ALA A 8 -40.08 40.41 44.75
CA ALA A 8 -40.64 39.17 44.21
C ALA A 8 -40.55 39.09 42.67
N VAL A 9 -40.80 40.20 41.97
CA VAL A 9 -40.67 40.28 40.51
C VAL A 9 -39.20 40.17 40.08
N ALA A 10 -38.28 40.83 40.79
CA ALA A 10 -36.84 40.74 40.52
C ALA A 10 -36.25 39.36 40.87
N GLY A 11 -36.73 38.71 41.94
CA GLY A 11 -36.31 37.35 42.29
C GLY A 11 -36.73 36.31 41.24
N THR A 12 -37.93 36.48 40.67
CA THR A 12 -38.46 35.59 39.61
C THR A 12 -37.70 35.77 38.28
N SER A 13 -37.29 36.98 37.93
CA SER A 13 -36.53 37.24 36.70
C SER A 13 -35.09 36.71 36.78
N ILE A 14 -34.43 36.81 37.93
CA ILE A 14 -33.09 36.24 38.16
C ILE A 14 -33.14 34.72 38.11
N ALA A 15 -34.11 34.09 38.78
CA ALA A 15 -34.29 32.64 38.72
C ALA A 15 -34.56 32.15 37.28
N GLY A 16 -35.40 32.87 36.52
CA GLY A 16 -35.66 32.57 35.11
C GLY A 16 -34.40 32.66 34.24
N ALA A 17 -33.55 33.66 34.47
CA ALA A 17 -32.28 33.83 33.75
C ALA A 17 -31.30 32.68 34.05
N ILE A 18 -31.21 32.23 35.30
CA ILE A 18 -30.36 31.09 35.70
C ILE A 18 -30.86 29.80 35.02
N VAL A 19 -32.16 29.53 35.05
CA VAL A 19 -32.74 28.34 34.39
C VAL A 19 -32.50 28.38 32.88
N ALA A 20 -32.71 29.53 32.23
CA ALA A 20 -32.46 29.67 30.79
C ALA A 20 -30.97 29.47 30.45
N PHE A 21 -30.06 30.00 31.27
CA PHE A 21 -28.62 29.80 31.09
C PHE A 21 -28.22 28.33 31.21
N LEU A 22 -28.71 27.64 32.25
CA LEU A 22 -28.43 26.21 32.45
C LEU A 22 -29.03 25.35 31.34
N ALA A 23 -30.25 25.65 30.89
CA ALA A 23 -30.88 24.95 29.77
C ALA A 23 -30.08 25.13 28.48
N LYS A 24 -29.62 26.36 28.19
CA LYS A 24 -28.75 26.64 27.03
C LYS A 24 -27.45 25.85 27.12
N ALA A 25 -26.75 25.90 28.25
CA ALA A 25 -25.48 25.18 28.45
C ALA A 25 -25.66 23.65 28.33
N TRP A 26 -26.77 23.12 28.84
CA TRP A 26 -27.10 21.70 28.73
C TRP A 26 -27.37 21.30 27.27
N ILE A 27 -28.17 22.08 26.53
CA ILE A 27 -28.44 21.84 25.11
C ILE A 27 -27.15 21.93 24.28
N GLU A 28 -26.34 22.97 24.49
CA GLU A 28 -25.05 23.14 23.80
C GLU A 28 -24.12 21.97 24.05
N THR A 29 -24.02 21.51 25.31
CA THR A 29 -23.18 20.37 25.68
C THR A 29 -23.66 19.09 25.02
N ARG A 30 -24.97 18.81 25.06
CA ARG A 30 -25.54 17.60 24.45
C ARG A 30 -25.40 17.59 22.94
N LEU A 31 -25.63 18.73 22.30
CA LEU A 31 -25.47 18.87 20.84
C LEU A 31 -24.00 18.75 20.43
N LYS A 32 -23.09 19.36 21.18
CA LYS A 32 -21.65 19.23 20.92
C LYS A 32 -21.19 17.79 21.08
N GLU A 33 -21.68 17.09 22.09
CA GLU A 33 -21.33 15.69 22.33
C GLU A 33 -21.90 14.75 21.26
N SER A 34 -23.13 15.01 20.77
CA SER A 34 -23.71 14.22 19.67
C SER A 34 -22.94 14.42 18.37
N ILE A 35 -22.58 15.66 18.04
CA ILE A 35 -21.77 15.97 16.87
C ILE A 35 -20.39 15.31 16.99
N ARG A 36 -19.75 15.45 18.15
CA ARG A 36 -18.45 14.83 18.42
C ARG A 36 -18.50 13.32 18.25
N HIS A 37 -19.53 12.66 18.77
CA HIS A 37 -19.68 11.22 18.64
C HIS A 37 -19.78 10.79 17.17
N GLU A 38 -20.56 11.50 16.35
CA GLU A 38 -20.63 11.22 14.91
C GLU A 38 -19.28 11.42 14.21
N TYR A 39 -18.52 12.46 14.58
CA TYR A 39 -17.18 12.67 14.02
C TYR A 39 -16.19 11.59 14.47
N ASP A 40 -16.25 11.18 15.73
CA ASP A 40 -15.39 10.12 16.28
C ASP A 40 -15.69 8.79 15.58
N GLN A 41 -16.97 8.44 15.38
CA GLN A 41 -17.37 7.26 14.60
C GLN A 41 -16.87 7.32 13.16
N LYS A 42 -17.10 8.43 12.45
CA LYS A 42 -16.60 8.59 11.08
C LYS A 42 -15.08 8.49 11.01
N LEU A 43 -14.39 9.06 11.99
CA LEU A 43 -12.93 9.00 12.07
C LEU A 43 -12.44 7.56 12.29
N GLU A 44 -13.13 6.78 13.12
CA GLU A 44 -12.83 5.36 13.31
C GLU A 44 -13.08 4.55 12.04
N GLU A 45 -14.20 4.76 11.36
CA GLU A 45 -14.50 4.14 10.06
C GLU A 45 -13.41 4.46 9.03
N PHE A 46 -13.04 5.73 8.88
CA PHE A 46 -11.96 6.14 7.97
C PHE A 46 -10.62 5.49 8.32
N LYS A 47 -10.28 5.39 9.62
CA LYS A 47 -9.05 4.73 10.06
C LYS A 47 -9.07 3.23 9.72
N HIS A 48 -10.19 2.56 9.93
CA HIS A 48 -10.35 1.15 9.61
C HIS A 48 -10.21 0.90 8.10
N ASP A 49 -10.84 1.72 7.27
CA ASP A 49 -10.72 1.63 5.81
C ASP A 49 -9.28 1.87 5.32
N LEU A 50 -8.58 2.84 5.92
CA LEU A 50 -7.17 3.08 5.59
C LEU A 50 -6.28 1.90 5.98
N GLN A 51 -6.53 1.28 7.14
CA GLN A 51 -5.80 0.10 7.59
C GLN A 51 -6.05 -1.10 6.67
N ALA A 52 -7.29 -1.34 6.25
CA ALA A 52 -7.63 -2.40 5.31
C ALA A 52 -6.88 -2.22 3.97
N ARG A 53 -6.92 -1.01 3.41
CA ARG A 53 -6.18 -0.68 2.17
C ARG A 53 -4.67 -0.81 2.33
N HIS A 54 -4.14 -0.46 3.50
CA HIS A 54 -2.71 -0.61 3.78
C HIS A 54 -2.30 -2.08 3.80
N LEU A 55 -3.11 -2.94 4.43
CA LEU A 55 -2.89 -4.38 4.47
C LEU A 55 -2.94 -5.00 3.06
N GLU A 56 -3.89 -4.59 2.23
CA GLU A 56 -3.96 -5.02 0.82
C GLU A 56 -2.69 -4.65 0.04
N LYS A 57 -2.21 -3.41 0.21
CA LYS A 57 -0.96 -2.95 -0.43
C LYS A 57 0.26 -3.79 0.01
N GLN A 58 0.37 -4.12 1.29
CA GLN A 58 1.46 -4.97 1.80
C GLN A 58 1.42 -6.37 1.17
N LYS A 59 0.22 -6.93 0.96
CA LYS A 59 0.04 -8.23 0.28
C LYS A 59 0.47 -8.16 -1.19
N VAL A 60 0.12 -7.07 -1.88
CA VAL A 60 0.56 -6.84 -3.27
C VAL A 60 2.08 -6.72 -3.34
N GLU A 61 2.67 -5.93 -2.43
CA GLU A 61 4.13 -5.76 -2.32
C GLU A 61 4.84 -7.11 -2.12
N LEU A 62 4.31 -7.95 -1.22
CA LEU A 62 4.84 -9.28 -0.96
C LEU A 62 4.83 -10.17 -2.21
N VAL A 63 3.74 -10.17 -2.98
CA VAL A 63 3.63 -10.94 -4.23
C VAL A 63 4.62 -10.42 -5.27
N SER A 64 4.62 -9.11 -5.52
CA SER A 64 5.52 -8.51 -6.51
C SER A 64 6.99 -8.70 -6.13
N GLY A 65 7.32 -8.55 -4.84
CA GLY A 65 8.67 -8.72 -4.33
C GLY A 65 9.14 -10.16 -4.47
N LEU A 66 8.31 -11.15 -4.10
CA LEU A 66 8.65 -12.56 -4.25
C LEU A 66 8.87 -12.94 -5.72
N ILE A 67 7.98 -12.51 -6.62
CA ILE A 67 8.12 -12.78 -8.06
C ILE A 67 9.39 -12.10 -8.60
N ALA A 68 9.63 -10.84 -8.27
CA ALA A 68 10.82 -10.11 -8.71
C ALA A 68 12.11 -10.78 -8.23
N GLU A 69 12.17 -11.16 -6.94
CA GLU A 69 13.31 -11.84 -6.37
C GLU A 69 13.55 -13.17 -7.07
N TRP A 70 12.53 -13.99 -7.24
CA TRP A 70 12.62 -15.28 -7.92
C TRP A 70 13.11 -15.14 -9.37
N MET A 71 12.69 -14.09 -10.09
CA MET A 71 13.13 -13.80 -11.45
C MET A 71 14.54 -13.19 -11.53
N ALA A 72 15.04 -12.58 -10.46
CA ALA A 72 16.35 -11.91 -10.45
C ALA A 72 17.53 -12.89 -10.56
N ASN A 73 17.31 -14.19 -10.33
CA ASN A 73 18.38 -15.17 -10.42
C ASN A 73 18.56 -15.69 -11.86
N PRO A 74 19.75 -15.53 -12.47
CA PRO A 74 20.02 -16.06 -13.79
C PRO A 74 19.89 -17.58 -13.83
N ALA A 75 19.34 -18.08 -14.95
CA ALA A 75 19.17 -19.51 -15.16
C ALA A 75 20.54 -20.22 -15.12
N GLY A 76 20.68 -21.19 -14.21
CA GLY A 76 21.90 -22.01 -14.07
C GLY A 76 22.82 -21.64 -12.91
N GLU A 77 22.59 -20.52 -12.21
CA GLU A 77 23.35 -20.19 -11.01
C GLU A 77 22.78 -20.86 -9.75
N ILE A 78 23.68 -21.37 -8.91
CA ILE A 78 23.32 -21.97 -7.63
C ILE A 78 22.97 -20.85 -6.66
N PHE A 79 21.76 -20.86 -6.13
CA PHE A 79 21.35 -19.90 -5.11
C PHE A 79 22.28 -19.90 -3.89
N SER A 80 22.79 -18.73 -3.49
CA SER A 80 23.48 -18.55 -2.20
C SER A 80 22.56 -18.88 -1.02
N LYS A 81 23.14 -19.23 0.13
CA LYS A 81 22.40 -19.54 1.36
C LYS A 81 21.50 -18.39 1.79
N GLU A 82 22.01 -17.16 1.74
CA GLU A 82 21.28 -15.94 2.12
C GLU A 82 20.07 -15.73 1.20
N TYR A 83 20.28 -15.91 -0.10
CA TYR A 83 19.23 -15.76 -1.10
C TYR A 83 18.13 -16.82 -0.95
N ARG A 84 18.48 -18.10 -0.72
CA ARG A 84 17.51 -19.16 -0.41
C ARG A 84 16.70 -18.84 0.85
N THR A 85 17.38 -18.35 1.89
CA THR A 85 16.72 -17.97 3.16
C THR A 85 15.72 -16.84 2.92
N ARG A 86 16.08 -15.85 2.10
CA ARG A 86 15.21 -14.74 1.73
C ARG A 86 13.99 -15.20 0.93
N LEU A 87 14.18 -16.02 -0.11
CA LEU A 87 13.07 -16.59 -0.89
C LEU A 87 12.14 -17.45 -0.04
N ASN A 88 12.70 -18.31 0.82
CA ASN A 88 11.89 -19.14 1.72
C ASN A 88 11.05 -18.29 2.66
N ARG A 89 11.65 -17.24 3.25
CA ARG A 89 10.93 -16.30 4.11
C ARG A 89 9.75 -15.65 3.37
N LEU A 90 9.98 -15.15 2.16
CA LEU A 90 8.93 -14.53 1.35
C LEU A 90 7.84 -15.54 0.96
N SER A 91 8.23 -16.76 0.57
CA SER A 91 7.31 -17.85 0.22
C SER A 91 6.43 -18.26 1.40
N PHE A 92 7.01 -18.36 2.61
CA PHE A 92 6.25 -18.68 3.81
C PHE A 92 5.31 -17.55 4.22
N GLN A 93 5.76 -16.29 4.14
CA GLN A 93 4.89 -15.15 4.36
C GLN A 93 3.72 -15.14 3.38
N ALA A 94 3.99 -15.39 2.10
CA ALA A 94 2.96 -15.45 1.07
C ALA A 94 1.93 -16.55 1.36
N SER A 95 2.37 -17.70 1.85
CA SER A 95 1.49 -18.83 2.19
C SER A 95 0.58 -18.57 3.39
N VAL A 96 0.98 -17.70 4.32
CA VAL A 96 0.20 -17.37 5.53
C VAL A 96 -0.77 -16.21 5.25
N TRP A 97 -0.33 -15.18 4.53
CA TRP A 97 -1.05 -13.90 4.47
C TRP A 97 -1.88 -13.69 3.20
N LEU A 98 -1.63 -14.46 2.13
CA LEU A 98 -2.37 -14.33 0.88
C LEU A 98 -3.62 -15.20 0.87
N PRO A 99 -4.64 -14.83 0.06
CA PRO A 99 -5.75 -15.73 -0.25
C PRO A 99 -5.26 -17.07 -0.80
N SER A 100 -5.95 -18.16 -0.46
CA SER A 100 -5.52 -19.52 -0.79
C SER A 100 -5.34 -19.74 -2.29
N GLU A 101 -6.23 -19.18 -3.12
CA GLU A 101 -6.17 -19.29 -4.57
C GLU A 101 -4.90 -18.63 -5.12
N LEU A 102 -4.54 -17.46 -4.58
CA LEU A 102 -3.33 -16.75 -4.96
C LEU A 102 -2.06 -17.48 -4.50
N ALA A 103 -2.05 -17.97 -3.26
CA ALA A 103 -0.93 -18.72 -2.71
C ALA A 103 -0.68 -20.02 -3.51
N ILE A 104 -1.74 -20.72 -3.92
CA ILE A 104 -1.65 -21.94 -4.74
C ILE A 104 -1.02 -21.61 -6.10
N GLU A 105 -1.56 -20.64 -6.84
CA GLU A 105 -1.07 -20.29 -8.17
C GLU A 105 0.37 -19.75 -8.13
N LEU A 106 0.70 -18.94 -7.11
CA LEU A 106 2.06 -18.48 -6.88
C LEU A 106 3.02 -19.64 -6.62
N SER A 107 2.61 -20.60 -5.78
CA SER A 107 3.41 -21.78 -5.47
C SER A 107 3.62 -22.68 -6.69
N LYS A 108 2.58 -22.87 -7.53
CA LYS A 108 2.72 -23.58 -8.81
C LYS A 108 3.78 -22.93 -9.70
N ARG A 109 3.79 -21.60 -9.78
CA ARG A 109 4.77 -20.86 -10.58
C ARG A 109 6.18 -20.99 -10.02
N LEU A 110 6.38 -20.79 -8.73
CA LEU A 110 7.69 -20.93 -8.09
C LEU A 110 8.26 -22.35 -8.22
N GLN A 111 7.40 -23.36 -8.31
CA GLN A 111 7.76 -24.76 -8.55
C GLN A 111 7.89 -25.13 -10.04
N ASN A 112 7.76 -24.17 -10.96
CA ASN A 112 7.79 -24.39 -12.41
C ASN A 112 6.82 -25.49 -12.89
N LYS A 113 5.62 -25.56 -12.31
CA LYS A 113 4.61 -26.52 -12.78
C LYS A 113 4.13 -26.16 -14.20
N PRO A 114 3.81 -27.14 -15.05
CA PRO A 114 3.44 -26.90 -16.45
C PRO A 114 2.09 -26.17 -16.60
N ASP A 115 1.23 -26.22 -15.58
CA ASP A 115 -0.07 -25.53 -15.52
C ASP A 115 0.00 -24.15 -14.86
N ALA A 116 1.19 -23.68 -14.48
CA ALA A 116 1.34 -22.44 -13.73
C ALA A 116 1.08 -21.22 -14.60
N LYS A 117 0.33 -20.26 -14.05
CA LYS A 117 0.20 -18.92 -14.60
C LYS A 117 1.57 -18.27 -14.81
N THR A 118 1.69 -17.50 -15.88
CA THR A 118 2.85 -16.65 -16.10
C THR A 118 2.98 -15.60 -15.00
N SER A 119 4.19 -15.04 -14.81
CA SER A 119 4.44 -14.01 -13.80
C SER A 119 3.49 -12.81 -13.95
N TRP A 120 3.12 -12.46 -15.19
CA TRP A 120 2.20 -11.37 -15.52
C TRP A 120 0.76 -11.67 -15.10
N GLU A 121 0.28 -12.85 -15.48
CA GLU A 121 -1.06 -13.31 -15.10
C GLU A 121 -1.19 -13.42 -13.59
N LEU A 122 -0.12 -13.79 -12.87
CA LEU A 122 -0.10 -13.78 -11.41
C LEU A 122 -0.19 -12.39 -10.81
N ILE A 123 0.52 -11.40 -11.36
CA ILE A 123 0.43 -10.01 -10.87
C ILE A 123 -0.99 -9.46 -11.09
N LEU A 124 -1.59 -9.71 -12.25
CA LEU A 124 -2.97 -9.29 -12.52
C LEU A 124 -3.99 -10.07 -11.66
N PHE A 125 -3.75 -11.36 -11.45
CA PHE A 125 -4.58 -12.19 -10.58
C PHE A 125 -4.51 -11.71 -9.12
N ALA A 126 -3.32 -11.34 -8.65
CA ALA A 126 -3.11 -10.74 -7.34
C ALA A 126 -3.83 -9.40 -7.23
N ARG A 127 -3.69 -8.50 -8.22
CA ARG A 127 -4.41 -7.22 -8.27
C ARG A 127 -5.91 -7.44 -8.16
N ARG A 128 -6.47 -8.31 -8.99
CA ARG A 128 -7.90 -8.61 -8.97
C ARG A 128 -8.37 -9.12 -7.60
N LEU A 129 -7.65 -10.06 -7.00
CA LEU A 129 -8.06 -10.65 -5.73
C LEU A 129 -7.85 -9.73 -4.52
N LEU A 130 -6.81 -8.89 -4.54
CA LEU A 130 -6.44 -8.06 -3.39
C LEU A 130 -7.03 -6.65 -3.46
N THR A 131 -7.26 -6.09 -4.65
CA THR A 131 -7.79 -4.73 -4.81
C THR A 131 -9.15 -4.69 -5.49
N GLY A 132 -9.68 -5.83 -5.96
CA GLY A 132 -10.95 -5.91 -6.70
C GLY A 132 -10.88 -5.34 -8.12
N ASP A 133 -9.73 -4.87 -8.58
CA ASP A 133 -9.58 -4.16 -9.85
C ASP A 133 -9.06 -5.10 -10.96
N SER A 134 -9.82 -5.21 -12.04
CA SER A 134 -9.51 -6.02 -13.22
C SER A 134 -9.33 -5.17 -14.50
N SER A 135 -9.23 -3.85 -14.37
CA SER A 135 -9.17 -2.94 -15.52
C SER A 135 -7.82 -2.93 -16.25
N LEU A 136 -6.76 -3.46 -15.63
CA LEU A 136 -5.42 -3.49 -16.21
C LEU A 136 -5.19 -4.77 -17.05
N GLY A 137 -4.90 -4.59 -18.33
CA GLY A 137 -4.46 -5.66 -19.24
C GLY A 137 -3.00 -6.07 -19.04
N VAL A 138 -2.65 -7.24 -19.58
CA VAL A 138 -1.29 -7.83 -19.51
C VAL A 138 -0.27 -6.95 -20.24
N GLU A 139 -0.70 -6.30 -21.32
CA GLU A 139 0.08 -5.40 -22.17
C GLU A 139 0.65 -4.17 -21.43
N HIS A 140 0.15 -3.86 -20.24
CA HIS A 140 0.60 -2.73 -19.42
C HIS A 140 1.61 -3.12 -18.34
N VAL A 141 1.96 -4.41 -18.22
CA VAL A 141 2.92 -4.90 -17.23
C VAL A 141 4.30 -5.06 -17.87
N THR A 142 5.31 -4.41 -17.30
CA THR A 142 6.69 -4.42 -17.81
C THR A 142 7.63 -5.20 -16.88
N PHE A 143 8.60 -5.90 -17.47
CA PHE A 143 9.69 -6.61 -16.80
C PHE A 143 10.97 -6.31 -17.54
N TRP A 144 12.06 -6.23 -16.79
CA TRP A 144 13.41 -6.12 -17.33
C TRP A 144 14.16 -7.40 -16.98
N GLY A 145 14.11 -8.36 -17.90
CA GLY A 145 14.86 -9.61 -17.83
C GLY A 145 16.20 -9.54 -18.54
N LEU A 146 17.13 -10.41 -18.13
CA LEU A 146 18.44 -10.55 -18.78
C LEU A 146 18.31 -10.93 -20.26
N GLU A 147 17.23 -11.58 -20.67
CA GLU A 147 16.91 -11.90 -22.06
C GLU A 147 16.65 -10.67 -22.95
N PHE A 148 16.40 -9.50 -22.34
CA PHE A 148 16.21 -8.22 -23.03
C PHE A 148 17.45 -7.30 -22.97
N GLU A 149 18.48 -7.66 -22.19
CA GLU A 149 19.76 -6.97 -22.23
C GLU A 149 20.48 -7.31 -23.54
N LYS A 150 20.46 -6.38 -24.49
CA LYS A 150 21.34 -6.47 -25.65
C LYS A 150 22.79 -6.46 -25.13
N PRO A 151 23.67 -7.39 -25.55
CA PRO A 151 25.07 -7.33 -25.16
C PRO A 151 25.63 -5.96 -25.58
N HIS A 152 26.21 -5.24 -24.63
CA HIS A 152 26.92 -4.01 -24.95
C HIS A 152 28.00 -4.37 -25.99
N PRO A 153 28.04 -3.70 -27.17
CA PRO A 153 29.12 -3.95 -28.11
C PRO A 153 30.45 -3.74 -27.37
N PRO A 154 31.46 -4.58 -27.61
CA PRO A 154 32.77 -4.37 -27.01
C PRO A 154 33.21 -2.94 -27.30
N ALA A 155 33.65 -2.22 -26.28
CA ALA A 155 34.15 -0.86 -26.43
C ALA A 155 35.14 -0.85 -27.60
N VAL A 156 34.81 -0.12 -28.66
CA VAL A 156 35.69 -0.02 -29.84
C VAL A 156 37.02 0.51 -29.30
N PRO A 157 38.15 -0.20 -29.50
CA PRO A 157 39.44 0.33 -29.13
C PRO A 157 39.59 1.68 -29.83
N ILE A 158 39.72 2.75 -29.05
CA ILE A 158 40.02 4.07 -29.60
C ILE A 158 41.31 3.89 -30.40
N GLN A 159 41.20 3.92 -31.74
CA GLN A 159 42.39 3.88 -32.59
C GLN A 159 43.24 5.08 -32.18
N ALA A 160 44.48 4.81 -31.78
CA ALA A 160 45.44 5.87 -31.48
C ALA A 160 45.49 6.83 -32.68
N PRO A 161 45.47 8.15 -32.46
CA PRO A 161 45.52 9.11 -33.55
C PRO A 161 46.74 8.82 -34.43
N PRO A 162 46.60 8.91 -35.77
CA PRO A 162 47.70 8.61 -36.68
C PRO A 162 48.91 9.46 -36.31
N GLY A 163 50.01 8.78 -35.97
CA GLY A 163 51.28 9.41 -35.62
C GLY A 163 51.74 10.30 -36.76
N ASN A 164 52.11 11.53 -36.41
CA ASN A 164 52.65 12.51 -37.35
C ASN A 164 53.85 11.89 -38.09
N PRO A 165 53.91 11.93 -39.44
CA PRO A 165 55.07 11.41 -40.15
C PRO A 165 56.31 12.21 -39.75
N LYS A 166 57.37 11.50 -39.34
CA LYS A 166 58.69 12.10 -39.08
C LYS A 166 59.19 12.77 -40.37
N PRO A 167 59.79 13.97 -40.29
CA PRO A 167 60.44 14.57 -41.45
C PRO A 167 61.65 13.72 -41.83
N LEU A 168 61.71 13.34 -43.11
CA LEU A 168 62.89 12.74 -43.73
C LEU A 168 63.92 13.85 -44.00
N GLU A 169 65.18 13.53 -43.70
CA GLU A 169 66.38 14.34 -43.95
C GLU A 169 66.53 14.80 -45.41
#